data_AF-A0A7Y9RIA7-F1
#
_entry.id   AF-A0A7Y9RIA7-F1
#
_cell.length_a   1.000
_cell.length_b   1.000
_cell.length_c   1.000
_cell.angle_alpha   90.00
_cell.angle_beta   90.00
_cell.angle_gamma   90.00
#
_symmetry.space_group_name_H-M   'P 1'
#
loop_
_entity.id
_entity.type
_entity.pdbx_description
1 polymer ?
#
loop_
_entity_poly.entity_id
_entity_poly.type
_entity_poly.pdbx_seq_one_letter_code
_entity_poly.pdbx_strand_id
1 'polypeptide(L)'
;MLQLARNSAVKGCVMSSFRGLRDPRTGRVLGFQSETQRQNFMAARARFCNGPNREMPRCTALTRFGKPCRAARMRNQQTCFRHNAAAKRSRLAAAYLSGDPDRIQRAEMRAERSRLCVLWRRDPSQPGRTIVLTPSDEGNCNTWAARQGFQLELLDRDFPAFSDALRWIWARTSRGLISEDDLILKLTRLRKRIMEAGRAAYHQG
;
A
#
# COMPACT_ATOMS: atom_id res chain seq x y z
N MET A 1 58.87 -46.38 1.90
CA MET A 1 57.50 -46.72 2.36
C MET A 1 57.16 -45.83 3.54
N LEU A 2 56.20 -44.90 3.41
CA LEU A 2 55.51 -44.26 4.54
C LEU A 2 54.18 -43.69 4.00
N GLN A 3 53.08 -44.20 4.55
CA GLN A 3 51.71 -43.99 4.10
C GLN A 3 51.17 -42.59 4.44
N LEU A 4 50.38 -42.08 3.51
CA LEU A 4 49.46 -40.95 3.64
C LEU A 4 48.37 -41.22 4.69
N ALA A 5 48.09 -40.24 5.55
CA ALA A 5 46.79 -40.11 6.20
C ALA A 5 46.36 -38.63 6.16
N ARG A 6 45.47 -38.32 5.19
CA ARG A 6 44.73 -37.07 5.08
C ARG A 6 43.59 -37.08 6.10
N ASN A 7 43.64 -36.19 7.09
CA ASN A 7 42.49 -35.87 7.93
C ASN A 7 41.54 -34.91 7.19
N SER A 8 40.65 -35.47 6.37
CA SER A 8 39.49 -34.77 5.83
C SER A 8 38.39 -34.71 6.89
N ALA A 9 38.40 -33.67 7.73
CA ALA A 9 37.24 -33.32 8.54
C ALA A 9 36.18 -32.68 7.63
N VAL A 10 35.34 -33.52 7.03
CA VAL A 10 34.11 -33.09 6.37
C VAL A 10 33.17 -32.55 7.45
N LYS A 11 33.27 -31.24 7.72
CA LYS A 11 32.20 -30.50 8.37
C LYS A 11 30.99 -30.58 7.45
N GLY A 12 30.07 -31.48 7.76
CA GLY A 12 28.73 -31.52 7.19
C GLY A 12 28.03 -30.19 7.47
N CYS A 13 28.22 -29.24 6.57
CA CYS A 13 27.41 -28.03 6.49
C CYS A 13 26.03 -28.49 6.03
N VAL A 14 25.15 -28.77 7.00
CA VAL A 14 23.72 -28.92 6.76
C VAL A 14 23.25 -27.57 6.25
N MET A 15 23.25 -27.38 4.94
CA MET A 15 22.59 -26.24 4.29
C MET A 15 21.09 -26.41 4.51
N SER A 16 20.64 -25.97 5.68
CA SER A 16 19.23 -25.75 5.98
C SER A 16 18.64 -24.92 4.84
N SER A 17 17.70 -25.55 4.15
CA SER A 17 16.98 -25.03 3.00
C SER A 17 16.11 -23.85 3.40
N PHE A 18 16.70 -22.65 3.50
CA PHE A 18 15.96 -21.39 3.49
C PHE A 18 15.37 -21.14 2.08
N ARG A 19 14.58 -22.08 1.53
CA ARG A 19 13.60 -21.72 0.50
C ARG A 19 12.53 -20.94 1.25
N GLY A 20 12.63 -19.61 1.21
CA GLY A 20 11.71 -18.72 1.92
C GLY A 20 10.28 -19.18 1.74
N LEU A 21 9.63 -19.54 2.84
CA LEU A 21 8.27 -20.09 2.88
C LEU A 21 7.38 -19.11 2.10
N ARG A 22 6.82 -19.53 0.97
CA ARG A 22 5.89 -18.68 0.22
C ARG A 22 4.50 -18.97 0.72
N ASP A 23 3.74 -17.92 0.98
CA ASP A 23 2.31 -18.02 1.19
C ASP A 23 1.70 -18.74 -0.04
N PRO A 24 1.10 -19.93 0.12
CA PRO A 24 0.59 -20.71 -1.00
C PRO A 24 -0.60 -20.02 -1.70
N ARG A 25 -1.28 -19.11 -1.01
CA ARG A 25 -2.43 -18.36 -1.55
C ARG A 25 -2.00 -17.08 -2.27
N THR A 26 -0.91 -16.44 -1.83
CA THR A 26 -0.49 -15.13 -2.37
C THR A 26 0.85 -15.13 -3.10
N GLY A 27 1.61 -16.22 -3.05
CA GLY A 27 2.95 -16.36 -3.62
C GLY A 27 4.02 -15.48 -2.94
N ARG A 28 3.63 -14.72 -1.91
CA ARG A 28 4.52 -13.79 -1.20
C ARG A 28 5.47 -14.57 -0.32
N VAL A 29 6.72 -14.15 -0.29
CA VAL A 29 7.71 -14.74 0.61
C VAL A 29 7.42 -14.26 2.03
N LEU A 30 7.20 -15.22 2.93
CA LEU A 30 6.98 -15.02 4.35
C LEU A 30 8.34 -15.00 5.07
N GLY A 31 8.54 -13.99 5.91
CA GLY A 31 9.76 -13.85 6.71
C GLY A 31 11.00 -13.46 5.90
N PHE A 32 12.17 -13.69 6.52
CA PHE A 32 13.47 -13.44 5.91
C PHE A 32 13.92 -14.65 5.09
N GLN A 33 14.49 -14.39 3.92
CA GLN A 33 14.99 -15.38 2.97
C GLN A 33 16.37 -15.94 3.37
N SER A 34 17.06 -15.29 4.29
CA SER A 34 18.30 -15.78 4.88
C SER A 34 18.55 -15.12 6.23
N GLU A 35 19.36 -15.77 7.07
CA GLU A 35 19.80 -15.18 8.34
C GLU A 35 20.63 -13.91 8.10
N THR A 36 21.43 -13.86 7.02
CA THR A 36 22.12 -12.63 6.60
C THR A 36 21.14 -11.51 6.26
N GLN A 37 20.03 -11.81 5.55
CA GLN A 37 19.00 -10.82 5.25
C GLN A 37 18.30 -10.34 6.52
N ARG A 38 18.00 -11.25 7.46
CA ARG A 38 17.45 -10.92 8.76
C ARG A 38 18.39 -10.02 9.56
N GLN A 39 19.66 -10.37 9.67
CA GLN A 39 20.67 -9.58 10.37
C GLN A 39 20.84 -8.20 9.75
N ASN A 40 20.93 -8.12 8.42
CA ASN A 40 21.00 -6.84 7.70
C ASN A 40 19.75 -5.99 7.94
N PHE A 41 18.56 -6.59 7.91
CA PHE A 41 17.30 -5.90 8.19
C PHE A 41 17.26 -5.42 9.64
N MET A 42 17.63 -6.24 10.61
CA MET A 42 17.63 -5.87 12.03
C MET A 42 18.69 -4.81 12.35
N ALA A 43 19.89 -4.90 11.77
CA ALA A 43 20.93 -3.89 11.91
C ALA A 43 20.51 -2.56 11.28
N ALA A 44 19.90 -2.59 10.09
CA ALA A 44 19.33 -1.40 9.45
C ALA A 44 18.19 -0.82 10.29
N ARG A 45 17.24 -1.66 10.72
CA ARG A 45 16.12 -1.27 11.57
C ARG A 45 16.59 -0.67 12.89
N ALA A 46 17.60 -1.24 13.54
CA ALA A 46 18.17 -0.70 14.78
C ALA A 46 18.71 0.72 14.56
N ARG A 47 19.42 0.97 13.45
CA ARG A 47 19.87 2.32 13.09
C ARG A 47 18.72 3.32 12.88
N PHE A 48 17.58 2.85 12.38
CA PHE A 48 16.42 3.69 12.07
C PHE A 48 15.43 3.88 13.23
N CYS A 49 15.17 2.84 14.03
CA CYS A 49 14.19 2.84 15.10
C CYS A 49 14.81 3.18 16.46
N ASN A 50 16.05 2.73 16.72
CA ASN A 50 16.68 2.75 18.04
C ASN A 50 18.06 3.44 18.07
N GLY A 51 18.53 3.98 16.94
CA GLY A 51 19.85 4.59 16.79
C GLY A 51 19.82 6.13 16.84
N PRO A 52 21.00 6.78 16.86
CA PRO A 52 21.13 8.24 16.86
C PRO A 52 20.53 8.89 15.59
N ASN A 53 20.32 8.12 14.52
CA ASN A 53 19.63 8.54 13.29
C ASN A 53 18.09 8.47 13.37
N ARG A 54 17.51 8.44 14.58
CA ARG A 54 16.05 8.56 14.79
C ARG A 54 15.48 9.83 14.15
N GLU A 55 16.33 10.83 13.95
CA GLU A 55 16.05 12.02 13.14
C GLU A 55 16.36 11.77 11.66
N MET A 56 15.68 10.80 11.04
CA MET A 56 15.64 10.82 9.58
C MET A 56 15.10 12.19 9.14
N PRO A 57 15.83 12.92 8.29
CA PRO A 57 15.37 14.20 7.81
C PRO A 57 13.98 14.04 7.20
N ARG A 58 13.05 14.86 7.68
CA ARG A 58 11.64 14.74 7.31
C ARG A 58 11.41 15.31 5.92
N CYS A 59 10.36 14.81 5.28
CA CYS A 59 9.87 15.37 4.03
C CYS A 59 9.46 16.82 4.23
N THR A 60 9.99 17.74 3.42
CA THR A 60 9.70 19.18 3.52
C THR A 60 8.34 19.57 2.96
N ALA A 61 7.68 18.69 2.19
CA ALA A 61 6.36 18.95 1.64
C ALA A 61 5.31 19.21 2.74
N LEU A 62 4.47 20.22 2.51
CA LEU A 62 3.35 20.54 3.37
C LEU A 62 2.15 19.62 3.08
N THR A 63 1.45 19.25 4.13
CA THR A 63 0.16 18.55 4.05
C THR A 63 -0.95 19.54 3.71
N ARG A 64 -2.16 19.02 3.42
CA ARG A 64 -3.36 19.85 3.20
C ARG A 64 -3.69 20.84 4.32
N PHE A 65 -3.16 20.61 5.52
CA PHE A 65 -3.37 21.45 6.70
C PHE A 65 -2.18 22.39 6.96
N GLY A 66 -1.30 22.60 5.98
CA GLY A 66 -0.09 23.42 6.14
C GLY A 66 1.01 22.81 7.02
N LYS A 67 0.77 21.67 7.67
CA LYS A 67 1.76 21.00 8.53
C LYS A 67 2.78 20.21 7.69
N PRO A 68 4.06 20.16 8.08
CA PRO A 68 5.07 19.39 7.36
C PRO A 68 4.78 17.89 7.38
N CYS A 69 5.14 17.20 6.30
CA CYS A 69 4.97 15.77 6.19
C CYS A 69 5.87 15.03 7.20
N ARG A 70 5.26 14.16 8.02
CA ARG A 70 5.98 13.36 9.03
C ARG A 70 6.77 12.19 8.45
N ALA A 71 6.66 11.90 7.16
CA ALA A 71 7.40 10.81 6.52
C ALA A 71 8.87 11.19 6.34
N ALA A 72 9.75 10.21 6.41
CA ALA A 72 11.15 10.39 6.08
C ALA A 72 11.34 10.79 4.61
N ARG A 73 12.25 11.72 4.34
CA ARG A 73 12.65 12.06 2.97
C ARG A 73 13.49 10.93 2.37
N MET A 74 13.46 10.81 1.04
CA MET A 74 14.32 9.83 0.36
C MET A 74 15.79 10.28 0.41
N ARG A 75 16.73 9.34 0.28
CA ARG A 75 18.16 9.66 0.24
C ARG A 75 18.43 10.71 -0.85
N ASN A 76 19.14 11.77 -0.49
CA ASN A 76 19.51 12.89 -1.38
C ASN A 76 18.30 13.63 -2.01
N GLN A 77 17.13 13.58 -1.37
CA GLN A 77 15.92 14.25 -1.85
C GLN A 77 15.29 15.01 -0.70
N GLN A 78 14.63 16.14 -0.99
CA GLN A 78 13.93 16.94 0.05
C GLN A 78 12.57 16.35 0.43
N THR A 79 12.02 15.45 -0.39
CA THR A 79 10.66 14.91 -0.24
C THR A 79 10.66 13.39 -0.08
N CYS A 80 9.62 12.87 0.57
CA CYS A 80 9.38 11.43 0.65
C CYS A 80 8.82 10.90 -0.69
N PHE A 81 8.81 9.57 -0.85
CA PHE A 81 8.26 8.92 -2.05
C PHE A 81 6.81 9.36 -2.36
N ARG A 82 6.02 9.70 -1.34
CA ARG A 82 4.63 10.17 -1.54
C ARG A 82 4.58 11.56 -2.18
N HIS A 83 5.53 12.44 -1.89
CA HIS A 83 5.56 13.83 -2.36
C HIS A 83 6.56 14.08 -3.50
N ASN A 84 7.35 13.08 -3.90
CA ASN A 84 8.26 13.20 -5.03
C ASN A 84 7.64 12.65 -6.32
N ALA A 85 7.15 13.55 -7.19
CA ALA A 85 6.57 13.16 -8.47
C ALA A 85 7.60 12.54 -9.43
N ALA A 86 8.85 13.01 -9.40
CA ALA A 86 9.93 12.48 -10.24
C ALA A 86 10.20 11.01 -9.91
N ALA A 87 10.33 10.66 -8.63
CA ALA A 87 10.57 9.28 -8.21
C ALA A 87 9.43 8.33 -8.62
N LYS A 88 8.17 8.80 -8.64
CA LYS A 88 7.04 8.02 -9.14
C LYS A 88 7.17 7.77 -10.65
N ARG A 89 7.49 8.80 -11.43
CA ARG A 89 7.72 8.69 -12.89
C ARG A 89 8.90 7.77 -13.19
N SER A 90 10.03 7.93 -12.51
CA SER A 90 11.20 7.07 -12.67
C SER A 90 10.89 5.61 -12.36
N ARG A 91 10.02 5.34 -11.38
CA ARG A 91 9.59 3.96 -11.07
C ARG A 91 8.77 3.33 -12.20
N LEU A 92 7.88 4.10 -12.83
CA LEU A 92 7.10 3.64 -13.97
C LEU A 92 8.00 3.42 -15.18
N ALA A 93 8.89 4.36 -15.49
CA ALA A 93 9.89 4.21 -16.55
C ALA A 93 10.78 2.97 -16.33
N ALA A 94 11.26 2.75 -15.10
CA ALA A 94 12.04 1.57 -14.75
C ALA A 94 11.24 0.25 -14.79
N ALA A 95 9.90 0.29 -14.83
CA ALA A 95 9.09 -0.88 -15.06
C ALA A 95 9.00 -1.18 -16.56
N TYR A 96 8.75 -0.17 -17.40
CA TYR A 96 8.79 -0.34 -18.86
C TYR A 96 10.16 -0.82 -19.36
N LEU A 97 11.25 -0.23 -18.87
CA LEU A 97 12.61 -0.65 -19.23
C LEU A 97 12.93 -2.10 -18.84
N SER A 98 12.21 -2.68 -17.88
CA SER A 98 12.44 -4.09 -17.52
C SER A 98 11.78 -5.09 -18.46
N GLY A 99 10.84 -4.66 -19.32
CA GLY A 99 10.08 -5.54 -20.21
C GLY A 99 9.13 -6.54 -19.53
N ASP A 100 9.15 -6.65 -18.20
CA ASP A 100 8.28 -7.55 -17.41
C ASP A 100 6.83 -7.02 -17.38
N PRO A 101 5.86 -7.72 -18.02
CA PRO A 101 4.48 -7.26 -18.13
C PRO A 101 3.80 -7.11 -16.77
N ASP A 102 4.06 -8.00 -15.80
CA ASP A 102 3.47 -7.93 -14.46
C ASP A 102 4.01 -6.72 -13.69
N ARG A 103 5.29 -6.40 -13.88
CA ARG A 103 5.91 -5.23 -13.25
C ARG A 103 5.40 -3.93 -13.86
N ILE A 104 5.21 -3.89 -15.18
CA ILE A 104 4.60 -2.77 -15.90
C ILE A 104 3.18 -2.55 -15.39
N GLN A 105 2.33 -3.57 -15.43
CA GLN A 105 0.94 -3.49 -14.98
C GLN A 105 0.84 -3.00 -13.53
N ARG A 106 1.65 -3.54 -12.61
CA ARG A 106 1.68 -3.08 -11.20
C ARG A 106 2.18 -1.65 -11.05
N ALA A 107 3.05 -1.17 -11.92
CA ALA A 107 3.51 0.22 -11.90
C ALA A 107 2.41 1.16 -12.42
N GLU A 108 1.75 0.80 -13.52
CA GLU A 108 0.62 1.53 -14.10
C GLU A 108 -0.55 1.62 -13.13
N MET A 109 -0.98 0.50 -12.52
CA MET A 109 -2.04 0.50 -11.51
C MET A 109 -1.75 1.45 -10.33
N ARG A 110 -0.48 1.53 -9.90
CA ARG A 110 -0.07 2.45 -8.82
C ARG A 110 -0.05 3.91 -9.28
N ALA A 111 0.34 4.17 -10.53
CA ALA A 111 0.31 5.49 -11.12
C ALA A 111 -1.13 5.98 -11.25
N GLU A 112 -2.02 5.13 -11.78
CA GLU A 112 -3.43 5.44 -11.96
C GLU A 112 -4.16 5.66 -10.63
N ARG A 113 -3.94 4.77 -9.66
CA ARG A 113 -4.44 4.99 -8.29
C ARG A 113 -3.96 6.32 -7.71
N SER A 114 -2.70 6.69 -7.95
CA SER A 114 -2.15 7.95 -7.47
C SER A 114 -2.82 9.14 -8.15
N ARG A 115 -3.10 9.06 -9.45
CA ARG A 115 -3.82 10.08 -10.24
C ARG A 115 -5.23 10.28 -9.69
N LEU A 116 -6.01 9.21 -9.58
CA LEU A 116 -7.38 9.25 -9.04
C LEU A 116 -7.40 9.78 -7.59
N CYS A 117 -6.47 9.35 -6.75
CA CYS A 117 -6.35 9.88 -5.38
C CYS A 117 -6.04 11.38 -5.30
N VAL A 118 -5.43 11.99 -6.33
CA VAL A 118 -5.21 13.44 -6.40
C VAL A 118 -6.46 14.12 -6.92
N LEU A 119 -7.08 13.56 -7.96
CA LEU A 119 -8.32 14.05 -8.55
C LEU A 119 -9.45 14.13 -7.49
N TRP A 120 -9.71 13.03 -6.80
CA TRP A 120 -10.74 12.92 -5.74
C TRP A 120 -10.48 13.72 -4.47
N ARG A 121 -9.28 14.27 -4.30
CA ARG A 121 -9.05 15.23 -3.21
C ARG A 121 -9.62 16.60 -3.53
N ARG A 122 -9.71 16.93 -4.82
CA ARG A 122 -10.27 18.19 -5.31
C ARG A 122 -11.77 18.03 -5.53
N ASP A 123 -12.14 16.97 -6.22
CA ASP A 123 -13.52 16.71 -6.61
C ASP A 123 -13.84 15.21 -6.53
N PRO A 124 -14.65 14.78 -5.54
CA PRO A 124 -15.02 13.38 -5.36
C PRO A 124 -16.02 12.86 -6.40
N SER A 125 -16.64 13.73 -7.21
CA SER A 125 -17.56 13.35 -8.30
C SER A 125 -16.83 12.84 -9.55
N GLN A 126 -15.53 13.14 -9.66
CA GLN A 126 -14.74 12.77 -10.83
C GLN A 126 -14.71 11.25 -11.04
N PRO A 127 -14.92 10.76 -12.28
CA PRO A 127 -15.08 9.33 -12.53
C PRO A 127 -13.77 8.55 -12.30
N GLY A 128 -13.92 7.26 -11.97
CA GLY A 128 -12.84 6.30 -11.87
C GLY A 128 -13.04 5.26 -10.77
N ARG A 129 -12.16 4.25 -10.72
CA ARG A 129 -12.09 3.23 -9.67
C ARG A 129 -10.65 2.79 -9.46
N THR A 130 -10.29 2.49 -8.21
CA THR A 130 -8.95 1.99 -7.85
C THR A 130 -8.95 0.56 -7.34
N ILE A 131 -10.14 -0.02 -7.17
CA ILE A 131 -10.36 -1.44 -6.89
C ILE A 131 -11.45 -1.98 -7.82
N VAL A 132 -11.20 -3.15 -8.39
CA VAL A 132 -12.18 -3.93 -9.15
C VAL A 132 -12.42 -5.21 -8.37
N LEU A 133 -13.67 -5.46 -8.01
CA LEU A 133 -14.10 -6.68 -7.34
C LEU A 133 -14.61 -7.69 -8.38
N THR A 134 -14.60 -8.96 -8.04
CA THR A 134 -15.30 -9.98 -8.84
C THR A 134 -16.82 -9.70 -8.80
N PRO A 135 -17.62 -10.15 -9.78
CA PRO A 135 -19.06 -9.93 -9.75
C PRO A 135 -19.74 -10.43 -8.45
N SER A 136 -19.29 -11.58 -7.93
CA SER A 136 -19.77 -12.12 -6.65
C SER A 136 -19.38 -11.22 -5.47
N ASP A 137 -18.12 -10.80 -5.41
CA ASP A 137 -17.64 -9.88 -4.38
C ASP A 137 -18.34 -8.51 -4.43
N GLU A 138 -18.66 -8.03 -5.63
CA GLU A 138 -19.39 -6.78 -5.84
C GLU A 138 -20.81 -6.87 -5.27
N GLY A 139 -21.52 -7.99 -5.52
CA GLY A 139 -22.84 -8.25 -4.93
C GLY A 139 -22.81 -8.32 -3.40
N ASN A 140 -21.79 -8.99 -2.85
CA ASN A 140 -21.56 -9.06 -1.40
C ASN A 140 -21.24 -7.68 -0.82
N CYS A 141 -20.41 -6.90 -1.51
CA CYS A 141 -20.07 -5.53 -1.13
C CYS A 141 -21.31 -4.63 -1.14
N ASN A 142 -22.17 -4.75 -2.14
CA ASN A 142 -23.40 -3.97 -2.23
C ASN A 142 -24.36 -4.29 -1.08
N THR A 143 -24.58 -5.57 -0.81
CA THR A 143 -25.40 -6.02 0.33
C THR A 143 -24.85 -5.53 1.66
N TRP A 144 -23.52 -5.62 1.85
CA TRP A 144 -22.86 -5.12 3.04
C TRP A 144 -23.00 -3.60 3.18
N ALA A 145 -22.78 -2.84 2.11
CA ALA A 145 -22.87 -1.38 2.12
C ALA A 145 -24.29 -0.91 2.44
N ALA A 146 -25.31 -1.56 1.88
CA ALA A 146 -26.72 -1.31 2.19
C ALA A 146 -27.03 -1.49 3.68
N ARG A 147 -26.51 -2.55 4.31
CA ARG A 147 -26.63 -2.76 5.77
C ARG A 147 -25.95 -1.67 6.60
N GLN A 148 -24.94 -1.02 6.05
CA GLN A 148 -24.27 0.12 6.67
C GLN A 148 -24.97 1.47 6.36
N GLY A 149 -26.10 1.44 5.63
CA GLY A 149 -26.85 2.64 5.25
C GLY A 149 -26.25 3.41 4.07
N PHE A 150 -25.49 2.74 3.19
CA PHE A 150 -24.99 3.34 1.96
C PHE A 150 -25.62 2.69 0.73
N GLN A 151 -25.93 3.50 -0.28
CA GLN A 151 -26.40 3.03 -1.58
C GLN A 151 -25.26 3.18 -2.59
N LEU A 152 -24.59 2.07 -2.92
CA LEU A 152 -23.39 2.13 -3.79
C LEU A 152 -23.70 2.66 -5.19
N GLU A 153 -24.87 2.35 -5.73
CA GLU A 153 -25.28 2.81 -7.06
C GLU A 153 -25.39 4.33 -7.14
N LEU A 154 -26.06 4.97 -6.15
CA LEU A 154 -26.11 6.43 -6.07
C LEU A 154 -24.71 7.03 -5.89
N LEU A 155 -23.89 6.44 -5.02
CA LEU A 155 -22.52 6.90 -4.83
C LEU A 155 -21.66 6.70 -6.08
N ASP A 156 -21.85 5.65 -6.86
CA ASP A 156 -21.12 5.44 -8.10
C ASP A 156 -21.41 6.53 -9.14
N ARG A 157 -22.67 6.99 -9.18
CA ARG A 157 -23.09 8.07 -10.08
C ARG A 157 -22.62 9.43 -9.61
N ASP A 158 -22.84 9.75 -8.33
CA ASP A 158 -22.71 11.12 -7.84
C ASP A 158 -21.33 11.38 -7.21
N PHE A 159 -20.74 10.36 -6.55
CA PHE A 159 -19.48 10.48 -5.82
C PHE A 159 -18.63 9.19 -5.88
N PRO A 160 -18.14 8.78 -7.06
CA PRO A 160 -17.43 7.52 -7.27
C PRO A 160 -16.21 7.34 -6.35
N ALA A 161 -15.59 8.42 -5.89
CA ALA A 161 -14.53 8.36 -4.89
C ALA A 161 -14.96 7.69 -3.56
N PHE A 162 -16.21 7.91 -3.14
CA PHE A 162 -16.75 7.37 -1.90
C PHE A 162 -17.25 5.93 -2.07
N SER A 163 -17.79 5.57 -3.23
CA SER A 163 -18.11 4.17 -3.54
C SER A 163 -16.84 3.32 -3.61
N ASP A 164 -15.77 3.82 -4.25
CA ASP A 164 -14.45 3.15 -4.26
C ASP A 164 -13.87 3.00 -2.84
N ALA A 165 -14.04 4.01 -1.98
CA ALA A 165 -13.64 3.93 -0.58
C ALA A 165 -14.42 2.85 0.19
N LEU A 166 -15.74 2.71 -0.04
CA LEU A 166 -16.55 1.64 0.57
C LEU A 166 -16.08 0.26 0.12
N ARG A 167 -15.80 0.07 -1.18
CA ARG A 167 -15.25 -1.19 -1.71
C ARG A 167 -13.93 -1.55 -1.01
N TRP A 168 -13.05 -0.58 -0.80
CA TRP A 168 -11.80 -0.81 -0.05
C TRP A 168 -12.03 -1.15 1.42
N ILE A 169 -13.00 -0.50 2.08
CA ILE A 169 -13.35 -0.82 3.47
C ILE A 169 -13.88 -2.25 3.54
N TRP A 170 -14.89 -2.59 2.73
CA TRP A 170 -15.46 -3.93 2.63
C TRP A 170 -14.38 -4.99 2.38
N ALA A 171 -13.55 -4.78 1.35
CA ALA A 171 -12.49 -5.69 0.96
C ALA A 171 -11.50 -5.97 2.10
N ARG A 172 -11.26 -5.01 2.97
CA ARG A 172 -10.36 -5.19 4.12
C ARG A 172 -11.07 -5.83 5.29
N THR A 173 -12.33 -5.47 5.55
CA THR A 173 -13.16 -6.08 6.59
C THR A 173 -13.40 -7.56 6.30
N SER A 174 -13.74 -7.93 5.05
CA SER A 174 -13.96 -9.33 4.63
C SER A 174 -12.71 -10.20 4.74
N ARG A 175 -11.52 -9.59 4.88
CA ARG A 175 -10.23 -10.27 5.06
C ARG A 175 -9.72 -10.19 6.51
N GLY A 176 -10.51 -9.65 7.45
CA GLY A 176 -10.09 -9.47 8.84
C GLY A 176 -8.93 -8.47 9.03
N LEU A 177 -8.76 -7.52 8.10
CA LEU A 177 -7.64 -6.56 8.10
C LEU A 177 -7.97 -5.20 8.76
N ILE A 178 -9.15 -5.10 9.38
CA ILE A 178 -9.67 -3.91 10.06
C ILE A 178 -10.40 -4.41 11.32
N SER A 179 -10.10 -3.81 12.48
CA SER A 179 -10.85 -4.06 13.72
C SER A 179 -12.21 -3.38 13.69
N GLU A 180 -13.14 -3.81 14.54
CA GLU A 180 -14.48 -3.21 14.60
C GLU A 180 -14.44 -1.70 14.90
N ASP A 181 -13.61 -1.27 15.86
CA ASP A 181 -13.41 0.16 16.16
C ASP A 181 -12.90 0.96 14.95
N ASP A 182 -11.90 0.43 14.23
CA ASP A 182 -11.36 1.10 13.04
C ASP A 182 -12.39 1.12 11.90
N LEU A 183 -13.25 0.10 11.80
CA LEU A 183 -14.37 0.09 10.87
C LEU A 183 -15.36 1.22 11.19
N ILE A 184 -15.82 1.33 12.44
CA ILE A 184 -16.74 2.37 12.89
C ILE A 184 -16.16 3.75 12.59
N LEU A 185 -14.90 4.01 12.96
CA LEU A 185 -14.24 5.28 12.70
C LEU A 185 -14.17 5.62 11.22
N LYS A 186 -13.87 4.65 10.35
CA LYS A 186 -13.84 4.85 8.90
C LYS A 186 -15.21 5.18 8.33
N LEU A 187 -16.25 4.43 8.71
CA LEU A 187 -17.62 4.65 8.24
C LEU A 187 -18.16 6.00 8.69
N THR A 188 -17.95 6.38 9.95
CA THR A 188 -18.36 7.69 10.48
C THR A 188 -17.68 8.84 9.73
N ARG A 189 -16.36 8.73 9.50
CA ARG A 189 -15.63 9.72 8.70
C ARG A 189 -16.16 9.79 7.27
N LEU A 190 -16.49 8.66 6.67
CA LEU A 190 -17.00 8.61 5.31
C LEU A 190 -18.38 9.27 5.20
N ARG A 191 -19.31 8.96 6.12
CA ARG A 191 -20.64 9.61 6.19
C ARG A 191 -20.51 11.13 6.26
N LYS A 192 -19.64 11.63 7.16
CA LYS A 192 -19.37 13.06 7.28
C LYS A 192 -18.95 13.68 5.94
N ARG A 193 -18.01 13.04 5.24
CA ARG A 193 -17.50 13.55 3.96
C ARG A 193 -18.52 13.49 2.82
N ILE A 194 -19.37 12.45 2.80
CA ILE A 194 -20.47 12.36 1.82
C ILE A 194 -21.45 13.51 2.04
N MET A 195 -21.83 13.79 3.29
CA MET A 195 -22.70 14.94 3.60
C MET A 195 -22.07 16.28 3.22
N GLU A 196 -20.78 16.48 3.52
CA GLU A 196 -20.04 17.69 3.13
C GLU A 196 -20.02 17.88 1.60
N ALA A 197 -19.75 16.81 0.85
CA ALA A 197 -19.74 16.85 -0.61
C ALA A 197 -21.13 17.09 -1.21
N GLY A 198 -22.17 16.45 -0.65
CA GLY A 198 -23.55 16.66 -1.07
C GLY A 198 -24.02 18.11 -0.88
N ARG A 199 -23.68 18.73 0.25
CA ARG A 199 -23.96 20.16 0.48
C ARG A 199 -23.22 21.05 -0.50
N ALA A 200 -21.93 20.77 -0.75
CA ALA A 200 -21.13 21.55 -1.70
C ALA A 200 -21.68 21.48 -3.13
N ALA A 201 -22.17 20.30 -3.55
CA ALA A 201 -22.80 20.12 -4.86
C ALA A 201 -24.13 20.88 -4.98
N TYR A 202 -24.96 20.86 -3.93
CA TYR A 202 -26.24 21.58 -3.93
C TYR A 202 -26.09 23.10 -4.01
N HIS A 203 -25.01 23.68 -3.48
CA HIS A 203 -24.76 25.12 -3.54
C HIS A 203 -24.13 25.60 -4.86
N GLN A 204 -23.77 24.69 -5.77
CA GLN A 204 -23.16 25.02 -7.06
C GLN A 204 -24.10 24.86 -8.26
N GLY A 205 -25.28 24.27 -8.05
CA GLY A 205 -26.36 24.15 -9.05
C GLY A 205 -27.46 25.16 -8.78
#